data_AF-A0A1U7XGM5-F1
#
_entry.id   AF-A0A1U7XGM5-F1
#
_cell.length_a   1.000
_cell.length_b   1.000
_cell.length_c   1.000
_cell.angle_alpha   90.00
_cell.angle_beta   90.00
_cell.angle_gamma   90.00
#
_symmetry.space_group_name_H-M   'P 1'
#
loop_
_entity.id
_entity.type
_entity.pdbx_description
1 polymer ?
#
loop_
_entity_poly.entity_id
_entity_poly.type
_entity_poly.pdbx_seq_one_letter_code
_entity_poly.pdbx_strand_id
1 'polypeptide(L)'
;MVIGDGIITPSISVLSAVSGIKPLGQEAIVGVSVAILVALFCFQRFGTDKVGYSFAPAICIWFCLISGTGMYNLFKHDVSVLRAFNPIYIFDYFKGNGKKGWLSLGGVILCITGSEAMFVDLGHFSVRSVQISFSCVVFPSILSAYIGQAAYLTKFPENVGNAFYASVLDPIYWPTFVVAVVAAIIASQAMISGAFSIVAQAQSLGCFPRVKLLSASKPQEIWGMLMEFVWLVLSLQPQI
;
A
#
# COMPACT_ATOMS: atom_id res chain seq x y z
N MET A 1 11.62 -13.47 -1.12
CA MET A 1 10.83 -12.37 -1.70
C MET A 1 9.76 -11.94 -0.71
N VAL A 2 8.71 -12.72 -0.46
CA VAL A 2 7.64 -12.36 0.49
C VAL A 2 8.12 -11.98 1.90
N ILE A 3 9.18 -12.62 2.43
CA ILE A 3 9.77 -12.23 3.72
C ILE A 3 10.35 -10.79 3.66
N GLY A 4 10.97 -10.42 2.54
CA GLY A 4 11.46 -9.06 2.30
C GLY A 4 10.31 -8.07 2.12
N ASP A 5 9.24 -8.45 1.42
CA ASP A 5 8.06 -7.59 1.26
C ASP A 5 7.32 -7.39 2.59
N GLY A 6 7.29 -8.42 3.45
CA GLY A 6 6.77 -8.32 4.82
C GLY A 6 7.55 -7.34 5.70
N ILE A 7 8.82 -7.05 5.34
CA ILE A 7 9.66 -6.06 6.02
C ILE A 7 9.50 -4.66 5.41
N ILE A 8 9.54 -4.55 4.08
CA ILE A 8 9.60 -3.24 3.41
C ILE A 8 8.21 -2.60 3.28
N THR A 9 7.17 -3.40 3.00
CA THR A 9 5.82 -2.89 2.67
C THR A 9 5.16 -2.13 3.82
N PRO A 10 5.25 -2.56 5.11
CA PRO A 10 4.67 -1.79 6.21
C PRO A 10 5.22 -0.38 6.32
N SER A 11 6.54 -0.26 6.20
CA SER A 11 7.27 1.00 6.28
C SER A 11 6.87 1.95 5.16
N ILE A 12 6.91 1.47 3.91
CA ILE A 12 6.57 2.28 2.73
C ILE A 12 5.09 2.68 2.75
N SER A 13 4.19 1.77 3.14
CA SER A 13 2.75 2.04 3.17
C SER A 13 2.38 3.12 4.19
N VAL A 14 2.96 3.07 5.40
CA VAL A 14 2.71 4.08 6.44
C VAL A 14 3.34 5.42 6.06
N LEU A 15 4.59 5.44 5.56
CA LEU A 15 5.22 6.67 5.09
C LEU A 15 4.40 7.34 3.98
N SER A 16 3.92 6.55 3.01
CA SER A 16 3.06 7.03 1.93
C SER A 16 1.74 7.61 2.46
N ALA A 17 1.10 6.94 3.43
CA ALA A 17 -0.12 7.46 4.06
C ALA A 17 0.13 8.80 4.78
N VAL A 18 1.21 8.91 5.57
CA VAL A 18 1.52 10.12 6.36
C VAL A 18 2.01 11.28 5.48
N SER A 19 2.55 11.00 4.29
CA SER A 19 3.02 12.02 3.33
C SER A 19 1.98 13.06 2.92
N GLY A 20 0.68 12.79 3.18
CA GLY A 20 -0.39 13.76 3.00
C GLY A 20 -0.19 15.05 3.80
N ILE A 21 0.46 15.00 4.98
CA ILE A 21 0.65 16.20 5.79
C ILE A 21 1.86 17.02 5.33
N LYS A 22 1.74 17.66 4.16
CA LYS A 22 2.75 18.55 3.58
C LYS A 22 3.25 19.71 4.45
N PRO A 23 2.44 20.37 5.31
CA PRO A 23 2.92 21.56 6.02
C PRO A 23 3.87 21.25 7.19
N LEU A 24 4.08 19.98 7.56
CA LEU A 24 4.88 19.63 8.75
C LEU A 24 6.39 19.53 8.51
N GLY A 25 6.87 19.60 7.26
CA GLY A 25 8.29 19.37 6.94
C GLY A 25 8.67 17.88 6.97
N GLN A 26 9.72 17.51 6.22
CA GLN A 26 10.08 16.10 6.01
C GLN A 26 10.42 15.37 7.32
N GLU A 27 11.14 16.02 8.24
CA GLU A 27 11.51 15.41 9.52
C GLU A 27 10.30 15.06 10.40
N ALA A 28 9.27 15.91 10.41
CA ALA A 28 8.05 15.64 11.16
C ALA A 28 7.22 14.52 10.53
N ILE A 29 7.16 14.44 9.19
CA ILE A 29 6.50 13.31 8.49
C ILE A 29 7.17 11.99 8.88
N VAL A 30 8.50 11.95 8.90
CA VAL A 30 9.26 10.77 9.32
C VAL A 30 8.98 10.46 10.80
N GLY A 31 9.06 11.45 11.69
CA GLY A 31 8.80 11.26 13.12
C GLY A 31 7.40 10.73 13.42
N VAL A 32 6.37 11.28 12.76
CA VAL A 32 4.99 10.81 12.89
C VAL A 32 4.83 9.40 12.32
N SER A 33 5.47 9.09 11.19
CA SER A 33 5.44 7.75 10.60
C SER A 33 6.08 6.72 11.52
N VAL A 34 7.23 7.04 12.12
CA VAL A 34 7.90 6.19 13.12
C VAL A 34 7.00 6.01 14.34
N ALA A 35 6.37 7.07 14.85
CA ALA A 35 5.44 6.96 15.98
C ALA A 35 4.24 6.06 15.65
N ILE A 36 3.66 6.17 14.46
CA ILE A 36 2.56 5.31 13.99
C ILE A 36 3.03 3.86 13.83
N LEU A 37 4.22 3.63 13.28
CA LEU A 37 4.80 2.28 13.18
C LEU A 37 5.02 1.67 14.56
N VAL A 38 5.63 2.40 15.50
CA VAL A 38 5.83 1.93 16.89
C VAL A 38 4.49 1.60 17.55
N ALA A 39 3.48 2.47 17.40
CA ALA A 39 2.13 2.22 17.91
C ALA A 39 1.50 0.97 17.27
N LEU A 40 1.65 0.80 15.96
CA LEU A 40 1.18 -0.36 15.20
C LEU A 40 1.80 -1.65 15.74
N PHE A 41 3.13 -1.73 15.85
CA PHE A 41 3.83 -2.89 16.38
C PHE A 41 3.52 -3.15 17.85
N CYS A 42 3.27 -2.11 18.64
CA CYS A 42 2.80 -2.26 20.01
C CYS A 42 1.38 -2.84 20.07
N PHE A 43 0.49 -2.46 19.15
CA PHE A 43 -0.88 -2.98 19.09
C PHE A 43 -0.95 -4.42 18.56
N GLN A 44 0.04 -4.85 17.78
CA GLN A 44 0.16 -6.24 17.29
C GLN A 44 0.13 -7.29 18.39
N ARG A 45 0.62 -6.96 19.60
CA ARG A 45 0.65 -7.88 20.74
C ARG A 45 -0.73 -8.37 21.20
N PHE A 46 -1.81 -7.68 20.82
CA PHE A 46 -3.16 -7.96 21.30
C PHE A 46 -3.93 -9.00 20.45
N GLY A 47 -3.30 -9.54 19.39
CA GLY A 47 -3.82 -10.67 18.63
C GLY A 47 -4.83 -10.29 17.54
N THR A 48 -4.65 -10.89 16.37
CA THR A 48 -5.41 -10.64 15.13
C THR A 48 -6.85 -11.19 15.16
N ASP A 49 -7.13 -12.15 16.06
CA ASP A 49 -8.38 -12.93 16.07
C ASP A 49 -9.64 -12.11 16.39
N LYS A 50 -9.53 -11.04 17.18
CA LYS A 50 -10.68 -10.16 17.50
C LYS A 50 -10.79 -8.94 16.58
N VAL A 51 -9.71 -8.56 15.90
CA VAL A 51 -9.65 -7.31 15.13
C VAL A 51 -10.01 -7.52 13.65
N GLY A 52 -9.91 -8.76 13.15
CA GLY A 52 -10.24 -9.12 11.76
C GLY A 52 -11.66 -8.71 11.32
N TYR A 53 -12.65 -8.77 12.21
CA TYR A 53 -14.02 -8.33 11.92
C TYR A 53 -14.15 -6.82 11.70
N SER A 54 -13.31 -6.02 12.35
CA SER A 54 -13.29 -4.56 12.19
C SER A 54 -12.46 -4.10 10.99
N PHE A 55 -11.60 -4.97 10.44
CA PHE A 55 -10.75 -4.65 9.28
C PHE A 55 -11.53 -4.62 7.97
N ALA A 56 -12.45 -5.56 7.75
CA ALA A 56 -13.22 -5.60 6.52
C ALA A 56 -14.04 -4.31 6.28
N PRO A 57 -14.80 -3.76 7.26
CA PRO A 57 -15.50 -2.49 7.09
C PRO A 57 -14.56 -1.32 6.79
N ALA A 58 -13.42 -1.24 7.47
CA ALA A 58 -12.45 -0.15 7.28
C ALA A 58 -11.86 -0.16 5.86
N ILE A 59 -11.51 -1.34 5.35
CA ILE A 59 -10.99 -1.52 3.98
C ILE A 59 -12.09 -1.27 2.93
N CYS A 60 -13.35 -1.66 3.18
CA CYS A 60 -14.46 -1.31 2.31
C CYS A 60 -14.65 0.21 2.23
N ILE A 61 -14.63 0.92 3.37
CA ILE A 61 -14.70 2.38 3.41
C ILE A 61 -13.54 3.01 2.63
N TRP A 62 -12.32 2.50 2.79
CA TRP A 62 -11.16 2.94 2.03
C TRP A 62 -11.37 2.81 0.51
N PHE A 63 -11.77 1.63 0.03
CA PHE A 63 -12.02 1.41 -1.39
C PHE A 63 -13.16 2.27 -1.93
N CYS A 64 -14.23 2.46 -1.16
CA CYS A 64 -15.33 3.36 -1.51
C CYS A 64 -14.86 4.82 -1.62
N LEU A 65 -14.02 5.29 -0.70
CA LEU A 65 -13.50 6.67 -0.70
C LEU A 65 -12.61 6.94 -1.90
N ILE A 66 -11.66 6.04 -2.21
CA ILE A 66 -10.76 6.24 -3.37
C ILE A 66 -11.52 6.11 -4.69
N SER A 67 -12.50 5.20 -4.77
CA SER A 67 -13.36 5.04 -5.95
C SER A 67 -14.25 6.26 -6.17
N GLY A 68 -14.90 6.75 -5.11
CA GLY A 68 -15.72 7.96 -5.17
C GLY A 68 -14.92 9.20 -5.56
N THR A 69 -13.73 9.38 -4.97
CA THR A 69 -12.83 10.50 -5.31
C THR A 69 -12.32 10.40 -6.75
N GLY A 70 -11.92 9.19 -7.18
CA GLY A 70 -11.46 8.94 -8.54
C GLY A 70 -12.53 9.23 -9.58
N MET A 71 -13.75 8.76 -9.34
CA MET A 71 -14.90 9.00 -10.21
C MET A 71 -15.29 10.48 -10.28
N TYR A 72 -15.29 11.17 -9.13
CA TYR A 72 -15.53 12.62 -9.09
C TYR A 72 -14.51 13.40 -9.93
N ASN A 73 -13.22 13.08 -9.78
CA ASN A 73 -12.16 13.75 -10.52
C ASN A 73 -12.21 13.49 -12.02
N LEU A 74 -12.58 12.26 -12.42
CA LEU A 74 -12.79 11.91 -13.82
C LEU A 74 -13.87 12.79 -14.47
N PHE A 75 -15.04 12.91 -13.84
CA PHE A 75 -16.13 13.72 -14.40
C PHE A 75 -15.88 15.23 -14.33
N LYS A 76 -15.15 15.70 -13.31
CA LYS A 76 -14.89 17.13 -13.10
C LYS A 76 -13.77 17.67 -13.97
N HIS A 77 -12.67 16.92 -14.13
CA HIS A 77 -11.46 17.45 -14.75
C HIS A 77 -11.35 17.12 -16.24
N ASP A 78 -11.37 15.83 -16.60
CA ASP A 78 -11.29 15.42 -17.99
C ASP A 78 -11.68 13.94 -18.20
N VAL A 79 -12.77 13.70 -18.94
CA VAL A 79 -13.24 12.36 -19.31
C VAL A 79 -12.41 11.79 -20.47
N SER A 80 -11.67 12.63 -21.21
CA SER A 80 -10.84 12.22 -22.35
C SER A 80 -9.70 11.28 -21.94
N VAL A 81 -9.34 11.25 -20.65
CA VAL A 81 -8.34 10.32 -20.09
C VAL A 81 -8.74 8.86 -20.32
N LEU A 82 -10.03 8.55 -20.46
CA LEU A 82 -10.49 7.19 -20.81
C LEU A 82 -9.99 6.73 -22.19
N ARG A 83 -9.57 7.65 -23.07
CA ARG A 83 -8.94 7.27 -24.34
C ARG A 83 -7.62 6.52 -24.13
N ALA A 84 -6.98 6.67 -22.96
CA ALA A 84 -5.75 5.94 -22.62
C ALA A 84 -5.91 4.41 -22.63
N PHE A 85 -7.14 3.88 -22.58
CA PHE A 85 -7.38 2.45 -22.77
C PHE A 85 -7.12 1.95 -24.20
N ASN A 86 -7.03 2.85 -25.17
CA ASN A 86 -6.69 2.47 -26.54
C ASN A 86 -5.18 2.17 -26.62
N PRO A 87 -4.77 0.94 -27.01
CA PRO A 87 -3.37 0.53 -27.05
C PRO A 87 -2.53 1.35 -28.03
N ILE A 88 -3.12 2.08 -28.98
CA ILE A 88 -2.38 2.97 -29.88
C ILE A 88 -1.56 4.01 -29.10
N TYR A 89 -2.09 4.53 -27.99
CA TYR A 89 -1.41 5.55 -27.18
C TYR A 89 -0.14 5.05 -26.50
N ILE A 90 -0.06 3.76 -26.14
CA ILE A 90 1.16 3.22 -25.56
C ILE A 90 2.27 3.11 -26.62
N PHE A 91 1.93 2.75 -27.86
CA PHE A 91 2.89 2.73 -28.96
C PHE A 91 3.40 4.13 -29.29
N ASP A 92 2.50 5.12 -29.35
CA ASP A 92 2.86 6.52 -29.57
C ASP A 92 3.74 7.06 -28.43
N TYR A 93 3.41 6.71 -27.18
CA TYR A 93 4.20 7.09 -26.01
C TYR A 93 5.64 6.55 -26.08
N PHE A 94 5.83 5.29 -26.45
CA PHE A 94 7.17 4.70 -26.60
C PHE A 94 7.94 5.28 -27.78
N LYS A 95 7.26 5.52 -28.91
CA LYS A 95 7.88 6.12 -30.10
C LYS A 95 8.36 7.55 -29.84
N GLY A 96 7.62 8.33 -29.05
CA GLY A 96 7.96 9.71 -28.70
C GLY A 96 8.97 9.85 -27.56
N ASN A 97 8.90 9.01 -26.52
CA ASN A 97 9.70 9.17 -25.30
C ASN A 97 10.95 8.28 -25.21
N GLY A 98 11.10 7.28 -26.10
CA GLY A 98 12.28 6.41 -26.19
C GLY A 98 12.76 5.89 -24.83
N LYS A 99 13.97 6.28 -24.42
CA LYS A 99 14.59 5.86 -23.14
C LYS A 99 13.79 6.28 -21.90
N LYS A 100 13.15 7.46 -21.90
CA LYS A 100 12.32 7.92 -20.77
C LYS A 100 11.04 7.10 -20.65
N GLY A 101 10.46 6.69 -21.77
CA GLY A 101 9.31 5.78 -21.78
C GLY A 101 9.66 4.42 -21.16
N TRP A 102 10.85 3.90 -21.45
CA TRP A 102 11.37 2.66 -20.85
C TRP A 102 11.54 2.76 -19.32
N LEU A 103 12.11 3.87 -18.82
CA LEU A 103 12.21 4.14 -17.39
C LEU A 103 10.84 4.20 -16.71
N SER A 104 9.85 4.81 -17.36
CA SER A 104 8.47 4.88 -16.85
C SER A 104 7.82 3.50 -16.70
N LEU A 105 8.19 2.53 -17.54
CA LEU A 105 7.67 1.16 -17.44
C LEU A 105 8.13 0.48 -16.13
N GLY A 106 9.30 0.85 -15.60
CA GLY A 106 9.78 0.38 -14.31
C GLY A 106 8.84 0.72 -13.16
N GLY A 107 8.23 1.91 -13.17
CA GLY A 107 7.19 2.29 -12.21
C GLY A 107 5.93 1.43 -12.30
N VAL A 108 5.52 1.07 -13.52
CA VAL A 108 4.37 0.18 -13.76
C VAL A 108 4.66 -1.23 -13.23
N ILE A 109 5.87 -1.74 -13.45
CA ILE A 109 6.30 -3.05 -12.92
C ILE A 109 6.38 -3.02 -11.39
N LEU A 110 6.84 -1.93 -10.79
CA LEU A 110 6.83 -1.76 -9.33
C LEU A 110 5.42 -1.83 -8.75
N CYS A 111 4.38 -1.40 -9.46
CA CYS A 111 3.00 -1.57 -8.99
C CYS A 111 2.54 -3.04 -8.93
N ILE A 112 3.23 -3.96 -9.63
CA ILE A 112 2.88 -5.38 -9.66
C ILE A 112 3.36 -6.11 -8.39
N THR A 113 4.29 -5.54 -7.63
CA THR A 113 4.94 -6.17 -6.45
C THR A 113 4.01 -6.39 -5.24
N GLY A 114 2.70 -6.15 -5.37
CA GLY A 114 1.68 -6.57 -4.40
C GLY A 114 0.91 -7.84 -4.76
N SER A 115 1.04 -8.32 -6.01
CA SER A 115 0.31 -9.51 -6.50
C SER A 115 0.78 -10.79 -5.81
N GLU A 116 2.03 -10.81 -5.37
CA GLU A 116 2.70 -11.93 -4.71
C GLU A 116 2.11 -12.20 -3.32
N ALA A 117 1.80 -11.15 -2.57
CA ALA A 117 1.11 -11.25 -1.30
C ALA A 117 -0.28 -11.90 -1.44
N MET A 118 -0.99 -11.60 -2.53
CA MET A 118 -2.30 -12.20 -2.82
C MET A 118 -2.21 -13.72 -3.04
N PHE A 119 -1.08 -14.23 -3.54
CA PHE A 119 -0.88 -15.68 -3.71
C PHE A 119 -0.64 -16.40 -2.39
N VAL A 120 -0.07 -15.72 -1.39
CA VAL A 120 0.13 -16.27 -0.05
C VAL A 120 -1.21 -16.52 0.65
N ASP A 121 -2.17 -15.62 0.42
CA ASP A 121 -3.52 -15.74 0.96
C ASP A 121 -4.31 -16.92 0.40
N LEU A 122 -3.89 -17.51 -0.74
CA LEU A 122 -4.48 -18.77 -1.24
C LEU A 122 -4.20 -19.96 -0.31
N GLY A 123 -3.24 -19.85 0.60
CA GLY A 123 -3.01 -20.84 1.65
C GLY A 123 -4.07 -20.83 2.75
N HIS A 124 -4.81 -19.72 2.91
CA HIS A 124 -5.82 -19.53 3.95
C HIS A 124 -7.25 -19.38 3.39
N PHE A 125 -7.39 -18.88 2.17
CA PHE A 125 -8.67 -18.57 1.53
C PHE A 125 -8.88 -19.32 0.22
N SER A 126 -10.13 -19.54 -0.15
CA SER A 126 -10.46 -20.17 -1.44
C SER A 126 -10.13 -19.24 -2.62
N VAL A 127 -9.65 -19.82 -3.72
CA VAL A 127 -9.34 -19.10 -4.97
C VAL A 127 -10.51 -18.24 -5.45
N ARG A 128 -11.74 -18.77 -5.38
CA ARG A 128 -12.95 -18.04 -5.80
C ARG A 128 -13.22 -16.80 -4.94
N SER A 129 -13.04 -16.88 -3.63
CA SER A 129 -13.23 -15.72 -2.74
C SER A 129 -12.27 -14.59 -3.07
N VAL A 130 -11.01 -14.92 -3.34
CA VAL A 130 -9.97 -13.95 -3.72
C VAL A 130 -10.29 -13.33 -5.08
N GLN A 131 -10.65 -14.15 -6.08
CA GLN A 131 -11.00 -13.67 -7.43
C GLN A 131 -12.18 -12.71 -7.42
N ILE A 132 -13.25 -13.03 -6.69
CA ILE A 132 -14.44 -12.18 -6.59
C ILE A 132 -14.09 -10.87 -5.90
N SER A 133 -13.41 -10.92 -4.75
CA SER A 133 -13.04 -9.71 -4.00
C SER A 133 -12.13 -8.79 -4.81
N PHE A 134 -11.13 -9.37 -5.50
CA PHE A 134 -10.22 -8.61 -6.33
C PHE A 134 -10.94 -7.99 -7.53
N SER A 135 -11.69 -8.79 -8.30
CA SER A 135 -12.31 -8.34 -9.56
C SER A 135 -13.48 -7.38 -9.33
N CYS A 136 -14.25 -7.54 -8.26
CA CYS A 136 -15.44 -6.74 -8.00
C CYS A 136 -15.18 -5.50 -7.16
N VAL A 137 -14.14 -5.50 -6.30
CA VAL A 137 -13.90 -4.39 -5.36
C VAL A 137 -12.55 -3.74 -5.59
N VAL A 138 -11.47 -4.50 -5.45
CA VAL A 138 -10.10 -3.96 -5.45
C VAL A 138 -9.75 -3.35 -6.80
N PHE A 139 -9.90 -4.14 -7.87
CA PHE A 139 -9.56 -3.74 -9.23
C PHE A 139 -10.33 -2.49 -9.71
N PRO A 140 -11.66 -2.43 -9.66
CA PRO A 140 -12.38 -1.24 -10.13
C PRO A 140 -12.10 0.00 -9.28
N SER A 141 -11.92 -0.16 -7.97
CA SER A 141 -11.63 0.98 -7.07
C SER A 141 -10.25 1.58 -7.35
N ILE A 142 -9.22 0.74 -7.49
CA ILE A 142 -7.87 1.17 -7.82
C ILE A 142 -7.82 1.79 -9.22
N LEU A 143 -8.48 1.17 -10.19
CA LEU A 143 -8.55 1.68 -11.56
C LEU A 143 -9.21 3.06 -11.60
N SER A 144 -10.34 3.24 -10.90
CA SER A 144 -11.02 4.53 -10.80
C SER A 144 -10.14 5.59 -10.14
N ALA A 145 -9.41 5.24 -9.07
CA ALA A 145 -8.50 6.15 -8.40
C ALA A 145 -7.38 6.65 -9.33
N TYR A 146 -6.72 5.76 -10.09
CA TYR A 146 -5.65 6.14 -11.01
C TYR A 146 -6.16 6.98 -12.18
N ILE A 147 -7.31 6.63 -12.76
CA ILE A 147 -7.92 7.41 -13.83
C ILE A 147 -8.29 8.81 -13.34
N GLY A 148 -8.87 8.91 -12.14
CA GLY A 148 -9.20 10.20 -11.53
C GLY A 148 -7.97 11.06 -11.25
N GLN A 149 -6.88 10.46 -10.78
CA GLN A 149 -5.59 11.16 -10.62
C GLN A 149 -5.03 11.64 -11.95
N ALA A 150 -5.08 10.81 -12.99
CA ALA A 150 -4.62 11.20 -14.33
C ALA A 150 -5.47 12.35 -14.90
N ALA A 151 -6.78 12.34 -14.70
CA ALA A 151 -7.67 13.44 -15.07
C ALA A 151 -7.32 14.73 -14.33
N TYR A 152 -7.05 14.65 -13.02
CA TYR A 152 -6.61 15.79 -12.22
C TYR A 152 -5.25 16.35 -12.69
N LEU A 153 -4.26 15.48 -12.92
CA LEU A 153 -2.91 15.88 -13.34
C LEU A 153 -2.87 16.50 -14.75
N THR A 154 -3.87 16.22 -15.59
CA THR A 154 -4.01 16.88 -16.90
C THR A 154 -4.26 18.39 -16.74
N LYS A 155 -4.85 18.83 -15.62
CA LYS A 155 -5.07 20.25 -15.29
C LYS A 155 -4.00 20.83 -14.37
N PHE A 156 -3.43 20.02 -13.49
CA PHE A 156 -2.45 20.45 -12.48
C PHE A 156 -1.18 19.59 -12.54
N PRO A 157 -0.33 19.77 -13.56
CA PRO A 157 0.87 18.95 -13.75
C PRO A 157 1.94 19.18 -12.66
N GLU A 158 1.89 20.31 -11.95
CA GLU A 158 2.81 20.65 -10.86
C GLU A 158 2.67 19.69 -9.65
N ASN A 159 1.52 19.03 -9.51
CA ASN A 159 1.14 18.27 -8.31
C ASN A 159 1.50 16.77 -8.34
N VAL A 160 2.36 16.33 -9.27
CA VAL A 160 2.73 14.91 -9.47
C VAL A 160 3.20 14.23 -8.18
N GLY A 161 4.03 14.91 -7.38
CA GLY A 161 4.59 14.32 -6.15
C GLY A 161 3.57 14.05 -5.03
N ASN A 162 2.36 14.59 -5.11
CA ASN A 162 1.30 14.30 -4.14
C ASN A 162 -0.08 14.21 -4.80
N ALA A 163 -0.13 13.58 -5.97
CA ALA A 163 -1.31 13.57 -6.83
C ALA A 163 -2.54 13.01 -6.10
N PHE A 164 -2.38 11.97 -5.27
CA PHE A 164 -3.47 11.40 -4.49
C PHE A 164 -4.14 12.45 -3.60
N TYR A 165 -3.42 13.00 -2.61
CA TYR A 165 -3.98 13.94 -1.65
C TYR A 165 -4.35 15.30 -2.27
N ALA A 166 -3.62 15.75 -3.29
CA ALA A 166 -3.96 16.99 -4.01
C ALA A 166 -5.25 16.87 -4.83
N SER A 167 -5.61 15.64 -5.24
CA SER A 167 -6.84 15.37 -5.98
C SER A 167 -8.07 15.14 -5.07
N VAL A 168 -7.88 15.05 -3.75
CA VAL A 168 -8.99 14.89 -2.80
C VAL A 168 -9.67 16.24 -2.55
N LEU A 169 -11.00 16.24 -2.43
CA LEU A 169 -11.76 17.45 -2.12
C LEU A 169 -11.53 17.91 -0.68
N ASP A 170 -11.36 19.21 -0.44
CA ASP A 170 -11.03 19.78 0.88
C ASP A 170 -11.93 19.29 2.04
N PRO A 171 -13.28 19.17 1.88
CA PRO A 171 -14.15 18.74 2.98
C PRO A 171 -13.96 17.28 3.41
N ILE A 172 -13.53 16.41 2.48
CA ILE A 172 -13.31 14.98 2.74
C ILE A 172 -11.83 14.63 2.95
N TYR A 173 -10.95 15.62 2.89
CA TYR A 173 -9.51 15.45 3.01
C TYR A 173 -9.11 14.75 4.31
N TRP A 174 -9.51 15.31 5.46
CA TRP A 174 -9.18 14.77 6.77
C TRP A 174 -9.78 13.37 7.01
N PRO A 175 -11.07 13.11 6.69
CA PRO A 175 -11.62 11.76 6.71
C PRO A 175 -10.81 10.77 5.85
N THR A 176 -10.49 11.13 4.60
CA THR A 176 -9.71 10.27 3.71
C THR A 176 -8.31 10.00 4.25
N PHE A 177 -7.65 11.00 4.83
CA PHE A 177 -6.33 10.84 5.47
C PHE A 177 -6.37 9.84 6.63
N VAL A 178 -7.33 9.97 7.54
CA VAL A 178 -7.47 9.03 8.67
C VAL A 178 -7.73 7.62 8.17
N VAL A 179 -8.63 7.45 7.20
CA VAL A 179 -8.92 6.13 6.62
C VAL A 179 -7.70 5.58 5.88
N ALA A 180 -6.90 6.41 5.20
CA ALA A 180 -5.66 5.99 4.54
C ALA A 180 -4.65 5.42 5.54
N VAL A 181 -4.46 6.10 6.67
CA VAL A 181 -3.57 5.63 7.75
C VAL A 181 -4.09 4.31 8.32
N VAL A 182 -5.39 4.20 8.61
CA VAL A 182 -5.99 2.95 9.09
C VAL A 182 -5.83 1.81 8.07
N ALA A 183 -6.06 2.07 6.79
CA ALA A 183 -5.89 1.08 5.73
C ALA A 183 -4.42 0.63 5.60
N ALA A 184 -3.46 1.55 5.68
CA ALA A 184 -2.03 1.24 5.69
C ALA A 184 -1.64 0.37 6.89
N ILE A 185 -2.20 0.65 8.07
CA ILE A 185 -2.01 -0.18 9.27
C ILE A 185 -2.53 -1.60 9.02
N ILE A 186 -3.76 -1.76 8.51
CA ILE A 186 -4.38 -3.07 8.24
C ILE A 186 -3.57 -3.85 7.18
N ALA A 187 -3.17 -3.21 6.09
CA ALA A 187 -2.37 -3.83 5.04
C ALA A 187 -1.02 -4.33 5.57
N SER A 188 -0.37 -3.53 6.42
CA SER A 188 0.88 -3.90 7.10
C SER A 188 0.71 -5.15 7.97
N GLN A 189 -0.40 -5.26 8.71
CA GLN A 189 -0.70 -6.42 9.53
C GLN A 189 -0.85 -7.70 8.70
N ALA A 190 -1.61 -7.62 7.60
CA ALA A 190 -1.85 -8.76 6.72
C ALA A 190 -0.52 -9.29 6.15
N MET A 191 0.37 -8.39 5.71
CA MET A 191 1.70 -8.74 5.19
C MET A 191 2.58 -9.43 6.22
N ILE A 192 2.66 -8.89 7.44
CA ILE A 192 3.47 -9.45 8.52
C ILE A 192 2.95 -10.85 8.91
N SER A 193 1.63 -11.00 9.04
CA SER A 193 0.98 -12.28 9.34
C SER A 193 1.21 -13.33 8.22
N GLY A 194 1.17 -12.89 6.96
CA GLY A 194 1.48 -13.72 5.80
C GLY A 194 2.93 -14.21 5.82
N ALA A 195 3.89 -13.32 6.10
CA ALA A 195 5.30 -13.67 6.21
C ALA A 195 5.55 -14.72 7.32
N PHE A 196 4.96 -14.56 8.51
CA PHE A 196 5.06 -15.55 9.58
C PHE A 196 4.46 -16.91 9.19
N SER A 197 3.33 -16.91 8.46
CA SER A 197 2.69 -18.14 7.99
C SER A 197 3.58 -18.92 7.03
N ILE A 198 4.26 -18.24 6.11
CA ILE A 198 5.20 -18.88 5.17
C ILE A 198 6.41 -19.45 5.91
N VAL A 199 6.96 -18.72 6.88
CA VAL A 199 8.10 -19.23 7.68
C VAL A 199 7.69 -20.49 8.44
N ALA A 200 6.48 -20.53 9.01
CA ALA A 200 5.95 -21.71 9.68
C ALA A 200 5.77 -22.91 8.73
N GLN A 201 5.28 -22.67 7.52
CA GLN A 201 5.16 -23.72 6.49
C GLN A 201 6.53 -24.19 5.97
N ALA A 202 7.49 -23.29 5.80
CA ALA A 202 8.84 -23.65 5.37
C ALA A 202 9.56 -24.53 6.41
N GLN A 203 9.30 -24.31 7.69
CA GLN A 203 9.80 -25.15 8.78
C GLN A 203 9.14 -26.53 8.82
N SER A 204 7.83 -26.63 8.60
CA SER A 204 7.14 -27.92 8.57
C SER A 204 7.56 -28.78 7.38
N LEU A 205 7.93 -28.14 6.26
CA LEU A 205 8.52 -28.78 5.08
C LEU A 205 10.01 -29.13 5.21
N GLY A 206 10.65 -28.77 6.33
CA GLY A 206 12.08 -29.05 6.57
C GLY A 206 13.05 -28.23 5.70
N CYS A 207 12.55 -27.25 4.94
CA CYS A 207 13.34 -26.36 4.07
C CYS A 207 14.03 -25.23 4.83
N PHE A 208 13.75 -25.09 6.14
CA PHE A 208 14.37 -24.09 7.00
C PHE A 208 14.90 -24.78 8.27
N PRO A 209 16.10 -24.43 8.78
CA PRO A 209 16.56 -24.93 10.08
C PRO A 209 15.48 -24.63 11.14
N ARG A 210 15.30 -25.52 12.12
CA ARG A 210 14.27 -25.41 13.17
C ARG A 210 14.50 -24.16 14.02
N VAL A 211 14.14 -22.99 13.50
CA VAL A 211 14.02 -21.77 14.28
C VAL A 211 12.80 -21.99 15.16
N LYS A 212 12.94 -21.89 16.49
CA LYS A 212 11.76 -21.86 17.33
C LYS A 212 10.90 -20.68 16.86
N LEU A 213 9.74 -20.96 16.27
CA LEU A 213 8.62 -20.03 16.26
C LEU A 213 8.21 -19.86 17.73
N LEU A 214 8.94 -19.00 18.44
CA LEU A 214 8.45 -18.43 19.67
C LEU A 214 7.23 -17.62 19.24
N SER A 215 6.03 -18.13 19.55
CA SER A 215 4.82 -17.32 19.53
C SER A 215 5.15 -15.96 20.15
N ALA A 216 4.54 -14.90 19.62
CA ALA A 216 4.67 -13.51 20.05
C ALA A 216 4.18 -13.26 21.50
N SER A 217 4.68 -14.03 22.46
CA SER A 217 4.40 -13.96 23.89
C SER A 217 5.60 -13.42 24.67
N LYS A 218 6.78 -13.28 24.03
CA LYS A 218 7.96 -12.67 24.65
C LYS A 218 8.21 -11.26 24.10
N PRO A 219 8.04 -10.21 24.92
CA PRO A 219 8.13 -8.81 24.49
C PRO A 219 9.53 -8.41 23.98
N GLN A 220 10.61 -9.08 24.41
CA GLN A 220 11.99 -8.70 24.07
C GLN A 220 12.39 -8.90 22.59
N GLU A 221 11.77 -9.82 21.86
CA GLU A 221 12.14 -10.10 20.46
C GLU A 221 11.39 -9.19 19.46
N ILE A 222 10.19 -8.72 19.84
CA ILE A 222 9.43 -7.69 19.10
C ILE A 222 10.24 -6.39 19.04
N TRP A 223 10.93 -6.01 20.13
CA TRP A 223 11.81 -4.83 20.15
C TRP A 223 13.04 -4.97 19.25
N GLY A 224 13.56 -6.19 19.05
CA GLY A 224 14.67 -6.46 18.13
C GLY A 224 14.26 -6.28 16.67
N MET A 225 13.12 -6.86 16.27
CA MET A 225 12.53 -6.63 14.95
C MET A 225 12.17 -5.15 14.74
N LEU A 226 11.62 -4.48 15.77
CA LEU A 226 11.28 -3.05 15.74
C LEU A 226 12.53 -2.18 15.52
N MET A 227 13.63 -2.50 16.21
CA MET A 227 14.89 -1.77 16.08
C MET A 227 15.52 -1.97 14.70
N GLU A 228 15.56 -3.19 14.16
CA GLU A 228 16.03 -3.42 12.79
C GLU A 228 15.13 -2.77 11.75
N PHE A 229 13.81 -2.75 11.97
CA PHE A 229 12.85 -2.04 11.11
C PHE A 229 13.05 -0.53 11.11
N VAL A 230 13.21 0.07 12.29
CA VAL A 230 13.49 1.50 12.43
C VAL A 230 14.82 1.85 11.76
N TRP A 231 15.83 0.98 11.90
CA TRP A 231 17.11 1.13 11.20
C TRP A 231 16.98 1.03 9.67
N LEU A 232 16.11 0.14 9.18
CA LEU A 232 15.84 -0.03 7.74
C LEU A 232 15.03 1.13 7.15
N VAL A 233 14.11 1.71 7.92
CA VAL A 233 13.39 2.95 7.55
C VAL A 233 14.34 4.14 7.49
N LEU A 234 15.29 4.23 8.44
CA LEU A 234 16.32 5.27 8.45
C LEU A 234 17.34 5.08 7.31
N SER A 235 17.63 3.84 6.89
CA SER A 235 18.58 3.56 5.80
C SER A 235 17.97 3.65 4.40
N LEU A 236 16.65 3.46 4.26
CA LEU A 236 15.90 3.68 3.02
C LEU A 236 15.63 5.17 2.73
N GLN A 237 16.11 6.08 3.57
CA GLN A 237 16.14 7.51 3.22
C GLN A 237 16.92 7.67 1.91
N PRO A 238 16.31 8.18 0.83
CA PRO A 238 17.10 8.64 -0.28
C PRO A 238 17.96 9.80 0.24
N GLN A 239 19.28 9.65 0.18
CA GLN A 239 20.17 10.81 0.17
C GLN A 239 19.79 11.61 -1.09
N ILE A 240 18.85 12.53 -0.94
CA ILE A 240 18.66 13.65 -1.86
C ILE A 240 19.48 14.80 -1.29
#